data_AF-A0A084JMB9-F1
#
_entry.id   AF-A0A084JMB9-F1
#
_cell.length_a   1.000
_cell.length_b   1.000
_cell.length_c   1.000
_cell.angle_alpha   90.00
_cell.angle_beta   90.00
_cell.angle_gamma   90.00
#
_symmetry.space_group_name_H-M   'P 1'
#
loop_
_entity.id
_entity.type
_entity.pdbx_description
1 polymer ?
#
loop_
_entity_poly.entity_id
_entity_poly.type
_entity_poly.pdbx_seq_one_letter_code
_entity_poly.pdbx_strand_id
1 'polypeptide(L)'
;MFNIGQVVFVIYRKKNSKGVHKWHVKEYTEKIADIQERVSTSNKKKQERKFIYYRFASNPAKKYKSDQVFDSYDSAEKQCEIRNNWNKHHPQSKGYKTARL
;
A
#
# COMPACT_ATOMS: atom_id res chain seq x y z
N MET A 1 -9.50 6.57 -9.24
CA MET A 1 -9.47 7.31 -7.96
C MET A 1 -10.75 6.97 -7.21
N PHE A 2 -10.71 6.68 -5.91
CA PHE A 2 -11.91 6.28 -5.15
C PHE A 2 -12.70 7.50 -4.67
N ASN A 3 -13.96 7.29 -4.29
CA ASN A 3 -14.86 8.35 -3.80
C ASN A 3 -15.07 8.27 -2.27
N ILE A 4 -15.33 9.42 -1.64
CA ILE A 4 -15.79 9.46 -0.24
C ILE A 4 -17.12 8.70 -0.15
N GLY A 5 -17.26 7.86 0.87
CA GLY A 5 -18.41 6.99 1.08
C GLY A 5 -18.34 5.64 0.34
N GLN A 6 -17.35 5.43 -0.53
CA GLN A 6 -17.17 4.15 -1.21
C GLN A 6 -16.66 3.08 -0.24
N VAL A 7 -17.21 1.88 -0.37
CA VAL A 7 -16.77 0.67 0.33
C VAL A 7 -15.62 0.04 -0.44
N VAL A 8 -14.51 -0.24 0.25
CA VAL A 8 -13.24 -0.70 -0.35
C VAL A 8 -12.58 -1.78 0.50
N PHE A 9 -11.62 -2.48 -0.10
CA PHE A 9 -10.75 -3.45 0.57
C PHE A 9 -9.37 -2.84 0.81
N VAL A 10 -8.73 -3.21 1.91
CA VAL A 10 -7.47 -2.59 2.34
C VAL A 10 -6.45 -3.66 2.69
N ILE A 11 -5.23 -3.53 2.15
CA ILE A 11 -4.09 -4.32 2.62
C ILE A 11 -3.22 -3.51 3.58
N TYR A 12 -2.61 -4.20 4.53
CA TYR A 12 -1.75 -3.57 5.52
C TYR A 12 -0.58 -4.47 5.89
N ARG A 13 0.50 -3.86 6.37
CA ARG A 13 1.70 -4.59 6.79
C ARG A 13 1.66 -4.80 8.29
N LYS A 14 1.80 -6.05 8.75
CA LYS A 14 1.84 -6.43 10.17
C LYS A 14 3.12 -7.24 10.44
N LYS A 15 3.74 -7.00 11.60
CA LYS A 15 4.89 -7.79 12.08
C LYS A 15 4.35 -9.08 12.71
N ASN A 16 4.88 -10.24 12.30
CA ASN A 16 4.53 -11.52 12.91
C ASN A 16 5.38 -11.79 14.17
N SER A 17 5.08 -12.90 14.87
CA SER A 17 5.81 -13.32 16.09
C SER A 17 7.30 -13.57 15.85
N LYS A 18 7.70 -13.90 14.63
CA LYS A 18 9.11 -14.07 14.22
C LYS A 18 9.80 -12.76 13.82
N GLY A 19 9.12 -11.63 13.99
CA GLY A 19 9.63 -10.30 13.68
C GLY A 19 9.63 -9.92 12.19
N VAL A 20 9.08 -10.76 11.32
CA VAL A 20 8.99 -10.51 9.88
C VAL A 20 7.71 -9.75 9.55
N HIS A 21 7.83 -8.70 8.75
CA HIS A 21 6.68 -7.91 8.30
C HIS A 21 6.03 -8.53 7.05
N LYS A 22 4.80 -9.02 7.18
CA LYS A 22 3.98 -9.52 6.07
C LYS A 22 2.81 -8.59 5.77
N TRP A 23 2.35 -8.62 4.52
CA TRP A 23 1.11 -7.98 4.08
C TRP A 23 -0.08 -8.89 4.40
N HIS A 24 -1.19 -8.27 4.77
CA HIS A 24 -2.46 -8.92 5.08
C HIS A 24 -3.59 -8.11 4.44
N VAL A 25 -4.61 -8.80 3.93
CA VAL A 25 -5.91 -8.19 3.60
C VAL A 25 -6.67 -7.99 4.90
N LYS A 26 -7.32 -6.84 5.07
CA LYS A 26 -8.21 -6.60 6.21
C LYS A 26 -9.47 -7.45 6.05
N GLU A 27 -9.88 -8.11 7.13
CA GLU A 27 -11.03 -9.05 7.13
C GLU A 27 -12.33 -8.38 6.68
N TYR A 28 -12.55 -7.12 7.05
CA TYR A 28 -13.74 -6.36 6.73
C TYR A 28 -13.46 -5.23 5.75
N THR A 29 -14.46 -4.91 4.93
CA THR A 29 -14.44 -3.74 4.06
C THR A 29 -14.44 -2.45 4.87
N GLU A 30 -13.85 -1.41 4.29
CA GLU A 30 -13.77 -0.08 4.88
C GLU A 30 -14.56 0.93 4.06
N LYS A 31 -15.20 1.88 4.73
CA LYS A 31 -15.87 3.02 4.07
C LYS A 31 -14.96 4.23 4.11
N ILE A 32 -14.61 4.78 2.94
CA ILE A 32 -13.77 5.98 2.83
C ILE A 32 -14.50 7.15 3.48
N ALA A 33 -13.84 7.80 4.44
CA ALA A 33 -14.37 8.98 5.13
C ALA A 33 -13.73 10.28 4.62
N ASP A 34 -12.45 10.23 4.23
CA ASP A 34 -11.68 11.39 3.79
C ASP A 34 -10.57 10.98 2.82
N ILE A 35 -10.24 11.86 1.88
CA ILE A 35 -9.19 11.69 0.88
C ILE A 35 -8.24 12.86 0.97
N GLN A 36 -7.00 12.57 1.34
CA GLN A 36 -5.95 13.58 1.52
C GLN A 36 -4.87 13.43 0.45
N GLU A 37 -4.76 14.41 -0.44
CA GLU A 37 -3.63 14.53 -1.35
C GLU A 37 -2.45 15.23 -0.66
N ARG A 38 -1.25 14.69 -0.81
CA ARG A 38 -0.02 15.29 -0.30
C ARG A 38 1.03 15.33 -1.40
N VAL A 39 1.52 16.52 -1.68
CA VAL A 39 2.64 16.73 -2.60
C VAL A 39 3.95 16.63 -1.81
N SER A 40 4.88 15.83 -2.29
CA SER A 40 6.26 15.80 -1.80
C SER A 40 7.18 16.31 -2.90
N THR A 41 7.87 17.40 -2.60
CA THR A 41 8.94 17.97 -3.43
C THR A 41 10.28 17.42 -2.98
N SER A 42 11.03 16.80 -3.89
CA SER A 42 12.43 16.46 -3.63
C SER A 42 13.35 17.58 -4.09
N ASN A 43 14.10 18.16 -3.15
CA ASN A 43 15.06 19.25 -3.42
C ASN A 43 16.16 18.87 -4.43
N LYS A 44 16.44 17.57 -4.62
CA LYS A 44 17.50 17.10 -5.54
C LYS A 44 17.11 17.12 -7.02
N LYS A 45 15.81 17.16 -7.37
CA LYS A 45 15.36 17.06 -8.77
C LYS A 45 14.19 17.96 -9.17
N LYS A 46 13.69 18.84 -8.28
CA LYS A 46 12.45 19.63 -8.51
C LYS A 46 11.30 18.77 -9.07
N GLN A 47 11.26 17.48 -8.71
CA GLN A 47 10.20 16.58 -9.16
C GLN A 47 9.18 16.48 -8.05
N GLU A 48 7.97 16.93 -8.33
CA GLU A 48 6.82 16.80 -7.44
C GLU A 48 6.27 15.38 -7.55
N ARG A 49 6.10 14.71 -6.41
CA ARG A 49 5.38 13.44 -6.34
C ARG A 49 4.14 13.62 -5.50
N LYS A 50 2.99 13.44 -6.13
CA LYS A 50 1.67 13.46 -5.50
C LYS A 50 1.37 12.10 -4.89
N PHE A 51 0.99 12.09 -3.62
CA PHE A 51 0.58 10.90 -2.88
C PHE A 51 -0.86 11.07 -2.41
N ILE A 52 -1.73 10.10 -2.72
CA ILE A 52 -3.11 10.08 -2.22
C ILE A 52 -3.18 9.15 -1.02
N TYR A 53 -3.74 9.65 0.07
CA TYR A 53 -4.01 8.93 1.30
C TYR A 53 -5.52 8.87 1.57
N TYR A 54 -6.00 7.70 1.96
CA TYR A 54 -7.40 7.46 2.33
C TYR A 54 -7.50 7.27 3.85
N ARG A 55 -8.50 7.92 4.45
CA ARG A 55 -8.91 7.70 5.85
C ARG A 55 -10.26 7.02 5.87
N PHE A 56 -10.50 6.22 6.90
CA PHE A 56 -11.70 5.39 7.01
C PHE A 56 -12.46 5.71 8.29
N ALA A 57 -13.79 5.59 8.23
CA ALA A 57 -14.67 5.92 9.35
C ALA A 57 -14.41 5.04 10.59
N SER A 58 -14.05 3.77 10.38
CA SER A 58 -13.75 2.82 11.46
C SER A 58 -12.48 3.17 12.23
N ASN A 59 -11.52 3.87 11.59
CA ASN A 59 -10.25 4.24 12.19
C ASN A 59 -9.71 5.54 11.55
N PRO A 60 -10.19 6.70 12.00
CA PRO A 60 -9.84 7.99 11.40
C PRO A 60 -8.37 8.41 11.63
N ALA A 61 -7.70 7.84 12.64
CA ALA A 61 -6.30 8.09 12.93
C ALA A 61 -5.36 7.42 11.91
N LYS A 62 -5.79 6.31 11.32
CA LYS A 62 -4.97 5.52 10.39
C LYS A 62 -5.23 5.95 8.95
N LYS A 63 -4.15 6.14 8.20
CA LYS A 63 -4.19 6.51 6.78
C LYS A 63 -3.56 5.42 5.93
N TYR A 64 -4.15 5.15 4.78
CA TYR A 64 -3.66 4.16 3.83
C TYR A 64 -3.32 4.83 2.51
N LYS A 65 -2.19 4.46 1.92
CA LYS A 65 -1.79 4.96 0.60
C LYS A 65 -2.67 4.35 -0.48
N SER A 66 -2.75 5.01 -1.63
CA SER A 66 -3.54 4.51 -2.76
C SER A 66 -3.17 3.13 -3.26
N ASP A 67 -1.92 2.70 -3.12
CA ASP A 67 -1.47 1.37 -3.50
C ASP A 67 -1.87 0.27 -2.50
N GLN A 68 -2.58 0.65 -1.43
CA GLN A 68 -3.04 -0.25 -0.36
C GLN A 68 -4.56 -0.41 -0.34
N VAL A 69 -5.28 0.31 -1.20
CA VAL A 69 -6.75 0.36 -1.23
C VAL A 69 -7.23 -0.17 -2.59
N PHE A 70 -8.21 -1.07 -2.56
CA PHE A 70 -8.70 -1.80 -3.72
C PHE A 70 -10.23 -1.81 -3.76
N ASP A 71 -10.80 -1.89 -4.95
CA ASP A 71 -12.24 -1.97 -5.19
C ASP A 71 -12.83 -3.36 -4.88
N SER A 72 -11.98 -4.39 -4.85
CA SER A 72 -12.38 -5.80 -4.77
C SER A 72 -11.45 -6.61 -3.87
N TYR A 73 -12.01 -7.66 -3.25
CA TYR A 73 -11.25 -8.57 -2.42
C TYR A 73 -10.16 -9.29 -3.22
N ASP A 74 -10.50 -9.82 -4.39
CA ASP A 74 -9.56 -10.56 -5.26
C ASP A 74 -8.34 -9.70 -5.65
N SER A 75 -8.56 -8.42 -5.96
CA SER A 75 -7.46 -7.49 -6.26
C SER A 75 -6.59 -7.24 -5.04
N ALA A 76 -7.19 -7.09 -3.85
CA ALA A 76 -6.45 -6.93 -2.60
C ALA A 76 -5.65 -8.18 -2.26
N GLU A 77 -6.23 -9.37 -2.42
CA GLU A 77 -5.58 -10.66 -2.15
C GLU A 77 -4.42 -10.91 -3.11
N LYS A 78 -4.63 -10.72 -4.42
CA LYS A 78 -3.57 -10.83 -5.42
C LYS A 78 -2.40 -9.89 -5.15
N GLN A 79 -2.67 -8.65 -4.76
CA GLN A 79 -1.61 -7.69 -4.39
C GLN A 79 -0.92 -8.06 -3.07
N CYS A 80 -1.66 -8.60 -2.11
CA CYS A 80 -1.10 -9.14 -0.88
C CYS A 80 -0.12 -10.30 -1.17
N GLU A 81 -0.50 -11.25 -2.04
CA GLU A 81 0.34 -12.36 -2.46
C GLU A 81 1.61 -11.87 -3.17
N ILE A 82 1.47 -10.98 -4.15
CA ILE A 82 2.60 -10.42 -4.90
C ILE A 82 3.60 -9.75 -3.96
N ARG A 83 3.12 -8.94 -3.00
CA ARG A 83 4.00 -8.24 -2.05
C ARG A 83 4.67 -9.17 -1.05
N ASN A 84 3.98 -10.23 -0.63
CA ASN A 84 4.56 -11.24 0.26
C ASN A 84 5.58 -12.13 -0.46
N ASN A 85 5.37 -12.37 -1.76
CA ASN A 85 6.20 -13.23 -2.61
C ASN A 85 6.96 -12.42 -3.67
N TRP A 86 7.44 -11.22 -3.32
CA TRP A 86 8.00 -10.27 -4.30
C TRP A 86 9.04 -10.92 -5.22
N ASN A 87 9.97 -11.69 -4.66
CA ASN A 87 11.03 -12.38 -5.41
C ASN A 87 10.52 -13.45 -6.39
N LYS A 88 9.35 -14.06 -6.12
CA LYS A 88 8.74 -15.05 -7.01
C LYS A 88 8.12 -14.37 -8.23
N HIS A 89 7.43 -13.25 -8.02
CA HIS A 89 6.76 -12.50 -9.08
C HIS A 89 7.70 -11.54 -9.82
N HIS A 90 8.84 -11.20 -9.21
CA HIS A 90 9.87 -10.32 -9.77
C HIS A 90 11.24 -11.02 -9.68
N PRO A 91 11.47 -12.10 -10.43
CA PRO A 91 12.69 -12.91 -10.33
C PRO A 91 13.97 -12.12 -10.66
N GLN A 92 13.86 -11.04 -11.43
CA GLN A 92 14.97 -10.14 -11.78
C GLN A 92 15.33 -9.13 -10.67
N SER A 93 14.57 -9.04 -9.57
CA SER A 93 14.90 -8.11 -8.47
C SER A 93 16.13 -8.52 -7.65
N LYS A 94 16.74 -9.68 -7.94
CA LYS A 94 18.03 -10.13 -7.38
C LYS A 94 19.26 -9.43 -8.01
N GLY A 95 19.06 -8.39 -8.83
CA GLY A 95 20.12 -7.72 -9.60
C GLY A 95 20.94 -6.66 -8.85
N TYR A 96 20.61 -6.26 -7.62
CA TYR A 96 21.49 -5.39 -6.82
C TYR A 96 22.41 -6.24 -5.92
N LYS A 97 23.22 -7.11 -6.52
CA LYS A 97 24.55 -7.37 -5.94
C LYS A 97 25.35 -6.11 -6.26
N THR A 98 25.71 -5.35 -5.24
CA THR A 98 26.72 -4.29 -5.32
C THR A 98 27.88 -4.77 -6.19
N ALA A 99 27.98 -4.24 -7.42
CA ALA A 99 29.24 -4.25 -8.15
C ALA A 99 30.17 -3.34 -7.35
N ARG A 100 30.95 -3.95 -6.46
CA ARG A 100 32.12 -3.33 -5.85
C ARG A 100 33.20 -3.40 -6.94
N LEU A 101 33.26 -2.36 -7.77
CA LEU A 101 34.47 -2.01 -8.50
C LEU A 101 35.29 -1.08 -7.61
#